data_AF-A0A495YZR0-F1
#
_entry.id   AF-A0A495YZR0-F1
#
_cell.length_a   1.000
_cell.length_b   1.000
_cell.length_c   1.000
_cell.angle_alpha   90.00
_cell.angle_beta   90.00
_cell.angle_gamma   90.00
#
_symmetry.space_group_name_H-M   'P 1'
#
loop_
_entity.id
_entity.type
_entity.pdbx_description
1 polymer ?
#
loop_
_entity_poly.entity_id
_entity_poly.type
_entity_poly.pdbx_seq_one_letter_code
_entity_poly.pdbx_strand_id
1 'polypeptide(L)'
;MTVPFPLRQIFVPGKIIQIQNGNTIKQLALIEVEEHIRHVRVMLDWLYPDASENLKRAADWHDIGKKIDLRFDYANKLETLNNRTDERRRILTDDFYGRATIESVTPDESAEAYLQFLKAKPKEHIQTRIDGYRLQPPFGLHASTVQPEDLLNDLEPRERDYLINLIRLHHTFSPERLVEAAADHGQKILDDLYKLIVADHFASEWATKVVHQLEKVEEKEFRREWRFAEKTLKAEGDVHEVKRDKNVVFGQITLNCESQQLTLNVNYYLQDFYYDGMQTMKRKKQ
;
A
#
# COMPACT_ATOMS: atom_id res chain seq x y z
N MET A 1 -0.47 6.31 -20.12
CA MET A 1 -1.05 7.65 -19.93
C MET A 1 -0.34 8.26 -18.73
N THR A 2 0.35 9.40 -18.88
CA THR A 2 1.08 10.05 -17.77
C THR A 2 0.08 10.78 -16.87
N VAL A 3 -0.13 10.30 -15.65
CA VAL A 3 -0.83 11.05 -14.60
C VAL A 3 -0.15 12.41 -14.49
N PRO A 4 -0.86 13.55 -14.57
CA PRO A 4 -0.24 14.85 -14.41
C PRO A 4 0.30 14.91 -12.97
N PHE A 5 1.62 14.94 -12.79
CA PHE A 5 2.28 14.83 -11.47
C PHE A 5 2.75 16.19 -10.94
N PRO A 6 1.89 16.97 -10.25
CA PRO A 6 2.28 17.80 -9.12
C PRO A 6 2.30 17.00 -7.79
N LEU A 7 1.95 15.70 -7.79
CA LEU A 7 1.83 14.82 -6.60
C LEU A 7 3.17 14.29 -6.03
N ARG A 8 4.31 14.51 -6.71
CA ARG A 8 5.64 14.04 -6.25
C ARG A 8 6.23 14.83 -5.07
N GLN A 9 5.58 15.92 -4.66
CA GLN A 9 6.14 16.79 -3.61
C GLN A 9 5.92 16.25 -2.18
N ILE A 10 4.99 15.31 -1.98
CA ILE A 10 4.65 14.76 -0.66
C ILE A 10 4.98 13.27 -0.67
N PHE A 11 5.90 12.82 0.18
CA PHE A 11 6.17 11.40 0.37
C PHE A 11 5.04 10.78 1.20
N VAL A 12 4.46 9.70 0.71
CA VAL A 12 3.41 8.95 1.40
C VAL A 12 3.74 7.46 1.29
N PRO A 13 3.96 6.74 2.40
CA PRO A 13 4.23 5.32 2.33
C PRO A 13 2.98 4.57 1.87
N GLY A 14 3.07 3.86 0.75
CA GLY A 14 2.09 2.85 0.35
C GLY A 14 2.22 1.60 1.21
N LYS A 15 3.46 1.25 1.58
CA LYS A 15 3.77 0.09 2.41
C LYS A 15 4.89 0.41 3.40
N ILE A 16 4.72 -0.05 4.63
CA ILE A 16 5.69 0.07 5.72
C ILE A 16 6.07 -1.35 6.15
N ILE A 17 7.36 -1.66 6.14
CA ILE A 17 7.91 -2.96 6.53
C ILE A 17 8.75 -2.77 7.80
N GLN A 18 8.39 -3.50 8.85
CA GLN A 18 9.11 -3.47 10.12
C GLN A 18 10.27 -4.45 10.10
N ILE A 19 11.49 -3.93 10.25
CA ILE A 19 12.71 -4.74 10.39
C ILE A 19 12.94 -4.91 11.90
N GLN A 20 12.67 -6.12 12.39
CA GLN A 20 12.64 -6.43 13.81
C GLN A 20 13.84 -7.29 14.25
N ASN A 21 14.24 -7.13 15.51
CA ASN A 21 15.08 -8.08 16.23
C ASN A 21 14.35 -8.47 17.53
N GLY A 22 13.85 -9.71 17.58
CA GLY A 22 12.90 -10.13 18.60
C GLY A 22 11.64 -9.26 18.56
N ASN A 23 11.25 -8.68 19.70
CA ASN A 23 10.09 -7.80 19.82
C ASN A 23 10.41 -6.32 19.57
N THR A 24 11.62 -5.99 19.13
CA THR A 24 12.07 -4.60 18.94
C THR A 24 12.14 -4.27 17.45
N ILE A 25 11.48 -3.19 17.04
CA ILE A 25 11.66 -2.61 15.70
C ILE A 25 12.99 -1.85 15.70
N LYS A 26 13.89 -2.24 14.80
CA LYS A 26 15.21 -1.61 14.61
C LYS A 26 15.24 -0.68 13.42
N GLN A 27 14.48 -0.99 12.38
CA GLN A 27 14.42 -0.16 11.19
C GLN A 27 13.02 -0.25 10.59
N LEU A 28 12.66 0.78 9.82
CA LEU A 28 11.47 0.79 8.98
C LEU A 28 11.92 0.94 7.54
N ALA A 29 11.44 0.07 6.66
CA ALA A 29 11.54 0.24 5.23
C ALA A 29 10.20 0.78 4.72
N LEU A 30 10.25 1.94 4.07
CA LEU A 30 9.09 2.65 3.54
C LEU A 30 9.11 2.58 2.02
N ILE A 31 8.08 1.98 1.43
CA ILE A 31 7.85 1.98 -0.02
C ILE A 31 6.79 3.06 -0.30
N GLU A 32 7.12 4.02 -1.16
CA GLU A 32 6.21 5.09 -1.54
C GLU A 32 4.96 4.53 -2.23
N VAL A 33 3.82 5.21 -2.09
CA VAL A 33 2.54 4.75 -2.66
C VAL A 33 2.58 4.57 -4.17
N GLU A 34 3.26 5.44 -4.92
CA GLU A 34 3.43 5.26 -6.37
C GLU A 34 4.25 4.02 -6.71
N GLU A 35 5.27 3.74 -5.92
CA GLU A 35 6.11 2.57 -6.11
C GLU A 35 5.32 1.29 -5.80
N HIS A 36 4.51 1.32 -4.75
CA HIS A 36 3.58 0.24 -4.42
C HIS A 36 2.55 0.02 -5.55
N ILE A 37 1.87 1.09 -6.00
CA ILE A 37 0.93 1.04 -7.14
C ILE A 37 1.61 0.46 -8.38
N ARG A 38 2.85 0.87 -8.68
CA ARG A 38 3.63 0.31 -9.79
C ARG A 38 3.84 -1.20 -9.63
N HIS A 39 4.15 -1.68 -8.42
CA HIS A 39 4.27 -3.11 -8.16
C HIS A 39 2.95 -3.85 -8.41
N VAL A 40 1.82 -3.32 -7.92
CA VAL A 40 0.49 -3.90 -8.15
C VAL A 40 0.18 -3.94 -9.64
N ARG A 41 0.43 -2.84 -10.35
CA ARG A 41 0.16 -2.72 -11.79
C ARG A 41 0.95 -3.72 -12.62
N VAL A 42 2.24 -3.86 -12.34
CA VAL A 42 3.12 -4.83 -13.02
C VAL A 42 2.71 -6.26 -12.69
N MET A 43 2.37 -6.54 -11.43
CA MET A 43 1.89 -7.87 -11.01
C MET A 43 0.57 -8.23 -11.68
N LEU A 44 -0.36 -7.27 -11.79
CA LEU A 44 -1.63 -7.44 -12.49
C LEU A 44 -1.43 -7.79 -13.97
N ASP A 45 -0.59 -7.02 -14.68
CA ASP A 45 -0.30 -7.27 -16.10
C ASP A 45 0.34 -8.65 -16.32
N TRP A 46 1.15 -9.12 -15.37
CA TRP A 46 1.81 -10.41 -15.47
C TRP A 46 0.87 -11.57 -15.16
N LEU A 47 0.11 -11.50 -14.07
CA LEU A 47 -0.80 -12.57 -13.66
C LEU A 47 -2.04 -12.67 -14.55
N TYR A 48 -2.49 -11.54 -15.09
CA TYR A 48 -3.70 -11.42 -15.89
C TYR A 48 -3.46 -10.51 -17.12
N PRO A 49 -2.76 -11.01 -18.16
CA PRO A 49 -2.44 -10.22 -19.36
C PRO A 49 -3.68 -9.61 -20.04
N ASP A 50 -4.81 -10.31 -19.96
CA ASP A 50 -6.11 -9.91 -20.51
C ASP A 50 -6.93 -9.02 -19.55
N ALA A 51 -6.32 -8.48 -18.50
CA ALA A 51 -6.98 -7.56 -17.57
C ALA A 51 -7.59 -6.37 -18.32
N SER A 52 -8.85 -6.05 -17.98
CA SER A 52 -9.58 -4.96 -18.61
C SER A 52 -8.94 -3.60 -18.31
N GLU A 53 -9.10 -2.63 -19.19
CA GLU A 53 -8.58 -1.27 -18.97
C GLU A 53 -9.12 -0.65 -17.67
N ASN A 54 -10.38 -0.94 -17.31
CA ASN A 54 -10.95 -0.49 -16.03
C ASN A 54 -10.22 -1.11 -14.84
N LEU A 55 -9.90 -2.40 -14.87
CA LEU A 55 -9.14 -3.04 -13.80
C LEU A 55 -7.71 -2.47 -13.70
N LYS A 56 -7.07 -2.20 -14.84
CA LYS A 56 -5.75 -1.57 -14.91
C LYS A 56 -5.77 -0.17 -14.27
N ARG A 57 -6.78 0.62 -14.59
CA ARG A 57 -7.03 1.92 -13.93
C ARG A 57 -7.33 1.74 -12.45
N ALA A 58 -8.16 0.78 -12.05
CA ALA A 58 -8.40 0.55 -10.62
C ALA A 58 -7.10 0.23 -9.87
N ALA A 59 -6.19 -0.54 -10.43
CA ALA A 59 -4.87 -0.76 -9.86
C ALA A 59 -4.02 0.52 -9.77
N ASP A 60 -4.06 1.39 -10.80
CA ASP A 60 -3.35 2.67 -10.79
C ASP A 60 -3.89 3.66 -9.73
N TRP A 61 -5.16 3.53 -9.34
CA TRP A 61 -5.85 4.48 -8.48
C TRP A 61 -6.21 3.92 -7.10
N HIS A 62 -6.07 2.61 -6.85
CA HIS A 62 -6.60 2.01 -5.61
C HIS A 62 -6.07 2.72 -4.38
N ASP A 63 -4.77 3.00 -4.34
CA ASP A 63 -4.12 3.55 -3.14
C ASP A 63 -3.83 5.06 -3.19
N ILE A 64 -4.19 5.75 -4.28
CA ILE A 64 -3.85 7.16 -4.50
C ILE A 64 -4.61 8.11 -3.55
N GLY A 65 -5.75 7.67 -3.00
CA GLY A 65 -6.51 8.40 -1.99
C GLY A 65 -5.63 8.82 -0.81
N LYS A 66 -4.64 8.00 -0.44
CA LYS A 66 -3.63 8.30 0.59
C LYS A 66 -2.88 9.62 0.32
N LYS A 67 -2.59 9.95 -0.94
CA LYS A 67 -1.94 11.22 -1.32
C LYS A 67 -2.91 12.40 -1.42
N ILE A 68 -4.10 12.15 -1.93
CA ILE A 68 -5.13 13.20 -2.11
C ILE A 68 -5.53 13.76 -0.75
N ASP A 69 -5.77 12.88 0.22
CA ASP A 69 -6.23 13.24 1.54
C ASP A 69 -5.19 14.01 2.37
N LEU A 70 -3.89 13.85 2.06
CA LEU A 70 -2.79 14.56 2.74
C LEU A 70 -2.47 15.94 2.16
N ARG A 71 -3.14 16.36 1.08
CA ARG A 71 -2.87 17.66 0.45
C ARG A 71 -3.62 18.79 1.14
N PHE A 72 -2.87 19.72 1.75
CA PHE A 72 -3.38 20.87 2.51
C PHE A 72 -4.34 21.78 1.70
N ASP A 73 -4.04 22.02 0.42
CA ASP A 73 -4.90 22.84 -0.46
C ASP A 73 -6.26 22.20 -0.75
N TYR A 74 -6.34 20.87 -0.69
CA TYR A 74 -7.59 20.13 -0.88
C TYR A 74 -8.44 20.17 0.40
N ALA A 75 -7.80 20.01 1.56
CA ALA A 75 -8.45 20.15 2.87
C ALA A 75 -9.00 21.57 3.12
N ASN A 76 -8.30 22.62 2.71
CA ASN A 76 -8.77 24.01 2.86
C ASN A 76 -9.83 24.41 1.81
N LYS A 77 -9.77 23.92 0.58
CA LYS A 77 -10.88 24.11 -0.39
C LYS A 77 -12.15 23.34 -0.01
N LEU A 78 -12.03 22.29 0.82
CA LEU A 78 -13.15 21.55 1.37
C LEU A 78 -13.84 22.26 2.56
N GLU A 79 -13.17 23.17 3.28
CA GLU A 79 -13.85 24.00 4.29
C GLU A 79 -14.93 24.90 3.67
N THR A 80 -14.81 25.24 2.38
CA THR A 80 -15.85 25.92 1.61
C THR A 80 -16.92 24.99 1.01
N LEU A 81 -16.76 23.66 1.09
CA LEU A 81 -17.68 22.65 0.54
C LEU A 81 -18.22 21.75 1.68
N ASN A 82 -19.23 22.27 2.39
CA ASN A 82 -20.23 21.59 3.25
C ASN A 82 -19.94 20.16 3.75
N ASN A 83 -19.94 19.96 5.08
CA ASN A 83 -20.03 18.65 5.79
C ASN A 83 -19.00 17.56 5.44
N ARG A 84 -18.16 17.76 4.42
CA ARG A 84 -17.13 16.83 3.92
C ARG A 84 -15.91 16.70 4.82
N THR A 85 -15.72 17.64 5.76
CA THR A 85 -14.50 17.76 6.55
C THR A 85 -14.43 16.79 7.73
N ASP A 86 -15.54 16.42 8.36
CA ASP A 86 -15.44 15.77 9.68
C ASP A 86 -15.07 14.28 9.60
N GLU A 87 -15.60 13.51 8.64
CA GLU A 87 -15.31 12.07 8.55
C GLU A 87 -13.92 11.80 7.95
N ARG A 88 -13.53 12.46 6.86
CA ARG A 88 -12.17 12.36 6.30
C ARG A 88 -11.11 12.90 7.25
N ARG A 89 -11.36 14.04 7.91
CA ARG A 89 -10.44 14.59 8.93
C ARG A 89 -10.37 13.64 10.12
N ARG A 90 -11.46 13.00 10.56
CA ARG A 90 -11.43 11.95 11.60
C ARG A 90 -10.63 10.74 11.16
N ILE A 91 -10.86 10.19 9.96
CA ILE A 91 -10.10 9.04 9.43
C ILE A 91 -8.61 9.35 9.41
N LEU A 92 -8.17 10.52 8.90
CA LEU A 92 -6.76 10.92 8.93
C LEU A 92 -6.22 11.20 10.34
N THR A 93 -7.04 11.78 11.23
CA THR A 93 -6.65 12.13 12.60
C THR A 93 -6.55 10.89 13.50
N ASP A 94 -7.40 9.89 13.28
CA ASP A 94 -7.45 8.62 14.02
C ASP A 94 -6.44 7.58 13.50
N ASP A 95 -5.75 7.96 12.42
CA ASP A 95 -4.79 7.17 11.69
C ASP A 95 -3.36 7.67 11.88
N PHE A 96 -2.38 6.90 11.39
CA PHE A 96 -0.96 7.19 11.54
C PHE A 96 -0.56 8.57 10.98
N TYR A 97 -1.20 9.03 9.92
CA TYR A 97 -0.88 10.34 9.33
C TYR A 97 -1.19 11.53 10.24
N GLY A 98 -2.08 11.37 11.23
CA GLY A 98 -2.45 12.41 12.18
C GLY A 98 -2.96 13.70 11.52
N ARG A 99 -3.03 14.80 12.30
CA ARG A 99 -3.27 16.16 11.76
C ARG A 99 -2.02 16.67 11.04
N ALA A 100 -1.67 16.09 9.90
CA ALA A 100 -0.57 16.60 9.08
C ALA A 100 -0.95 17.98 8.50
N THR A 101 -0.48 19.06 9.12
CA THR A 101 -0.43 20.40 8.51
C THR A 101 0.89 20.53 7.77
N ILE A 102 1.05 19.95 6.57
CA ILE A 102 2.40 19.89 5.97
C ILE A 102 2.40 20.12 4.46
N GLU A 103 3.17 21.13 4.04
CA GLU A 103 3.51 21.45 2.66
C GLU A 103 4.50 20.43 2.03
N SER A 104 5.10 19.56 2.85
CA SER A 104 5.94 18.42 2.43
C SER A 104 6.08 17.35 3.54
N VAL A 105 5.58 16.14 3.35
CA VAL A 105 5.87 15.00 4.26
C VAL A 105 7.14 14.29 3.75
N THR A 106 8.09 14.02 4.66
CA THR A 106 9.34 13.27 4.38
C THR A 106 9.27 11.82 4.87
N PRO A 107 10.16 10.92 4.39
CA PRO A 107 10.28 9.57 4.93
C PRO A 107 10.55 9.52 6.45
N ASP A 108 11.38 10.43 6.97
CA ASP A 108 11.71 10.51 8.40
C ASP A 108 10.47 10.86 9.25
N GLU A 109 9.68 11.84 8.80
CA GLU A 109 8.44 12.26 9.48
C GLU A 109 7.37 11.18 9.43
N SER A 110 7.25 10.51 8.27
CA SER A 110 6.38 9.34 8.14
C SER A 110 6.79 8.25 9.13
N ALA A 111 8.06 7.86 9.16
CA ALA A 111 8.47 6.82 10.09
C ALA A 111 8.24 7.20 11.57
N GLU A 112 8.47 8.46 11.95
CA GLU A 112 8.22 8.93 13.31
C GLU A 112 6.75 8.85 13.70
N ALA A 113 5.86 9.39 12.88
CA ALA A 113 4.44 9.32 13.21
C ALA A 113 3.95 7.86 13.28
N TYR A 114 4.57 6.92 12.55
CA TYR A 114 4.15 5.52 12.52
C TYR A 114 4.46 4.85 13.85
N LEU A 115 5.64 5.15 14.39
CA LEU A 115 6.03 4.70 15.71
C LEU A 115 5.18 5.36 16.81
N GLN A 116 4.80 6.63 16.66
CA GLN A 116 3.87 7.28 17.60
C GLN A 116 2.48 6.62 17.57
N PHE A 117 2.00 6.29 16.37
CA PHE A 117 0.76 5.54 16.20
C PHE A 117 0.80 4.17 16.89
N LEU A 118 1.88 3.39 16.67
CA LEU A 118 2.08 2.11 17.37
C LEU A 118 2.08 2.27 18.90
N LYS A 119 2.69 3.35 19.40
CA LYS A 119 2.71 3.68 20.83
C LYS A 119 1.33 4.05 21.38
N ALA A 120 0.48 4.72 20.59
CA ALA A 120 -0.87 5.09 21.00
C ALA A 120 -1.83 3.88 21.02
N LYS A 121 -1.60 2.87 20.17
CA LYS A 121 -2.45 1.67 20.04
C LYS A 121 -1.70 0.33 20.25
N PRO A 122 -0.96 0.12 21.35
CA PRO A 122 -0.03 -1.02 21.48
C PRO A 122 -0.69 -2.40 21.55
N LYS A 123 -1.98 -2.48 21.92
CA LYS A 123 -2.72 -3.75 22.10
C LYS A 123 -3.44 -4.25 20.83
N GLU A 124 -3.66 -3.41 19.83
CA GLU A 124 -4.34 -3.80 18.58
C GLU A 124 -3.38 -4.44 17.56
N HIS A 125 -2.08 -4.29 17.76
CA HIS A 125 -1.04 -4.80 16.85
C HIS A 125 -0.42 -6.15 17.29
N ILE A 126 -0.65 -6.57 18.54
CA ILE A 126 -0.19 -7.86 19.07
C ILE A 126 -1.40 -8.80 19.16
N GLN A 127 -1.51 -9.72 18.20
CA GLN A 127 -2.44 -10.85 18.15
C GLN A 127 -3.94 -10.55 17.88
N THR A 128 -4.31 -10.60 16.60
CA THR A 128 -5.54 -11.28 16.16
C THR A 128 -5.20 -12.27 15.05
N ARG A 129 -5.21 -13.56 15.41
CA ARG A 129 -5.06 -14.71 14.51
C ARG A 129 -6.49 -15.22 14.31
N ILE A 130 -7.11 -14.88 13.18
CA ILE A 130 -8.35 -15.51 12.72
C ILE A 130 -8.11 -15.92 11.26
N ASP A 131 -8.60 -17.10 10.93
CA ASP A 131 -8.20 -17.94 9.81
C ASP A 131 -8.25 -17.29 8.42
N GLY A 132 -7.19 -17.51 7.63
CA GLY A 132 -7.29 -17.57 6.16
C GLY A 132 -6.76 -16.38 5.36
N TYR A 133 -7.03 -15.13 5.73
CA TYR A 133 -6.56 -13.94 4.98
C TYR A 133 -6.19 -12.82 5.95
N ARG A 134 -4.96 -12.30 5.88
CA ARG A 134 -4.42 -11.34 6.87
C ARG A 134 -3.82 -10.13 6.15
N LEU A 135 -4.53 -9.00 6.14
CA LEU A 135 -3.90 -7.68 6.03
C LEU A 135 -3.62 -7.24 7.47
N GLN A 136 -2.36 -7.26 7.91
CA GLN A 136 -2.00 -6.83 9.28
C GLN A 136 -2.29 -5.33 9.44
N PRO A 137 -2.93 -4.87 10.54
CA PRO A 137 -3.06 -3.45 10.84
C PRO A 137 -1.71 -2.72 10.74
N PRO A 138 -1.71 -1.49 10.20
CA PRO A 138 -2.76 -0.52 10.44
C PRO A 138 -3.76 -0.28 9.29
N PHE A 139 -3.85 -1.20 8.33
CA PHE A 139 -4.61 -0.98 7.08
C PHE A 139 -6.15 -1.01 7.18
N GLY A 140 -6.75 -1.00 8.38
CA GLY A 140 -8.21 -0.97 8.54
C GLY A 140 -8.86 0.38 8.19
N LEU A 141 -8.11 1.49 8.31
CA LEU A 141 -8.55 2.86 7.98
C LEU A 141 -7.65 3.55 6.93
N HIS A 142 -6.45 3.00 6.65
CA HIS A 142 -5.50 3.50 5.62
C HIS A 142 -6.01 3.40 4.18
N ALA A 143 -7.11 2.68 4.01
CA ALA A 143 -7.74 2.35 2.77
C ALA A 143 -8.53 3.57 2.28
N SER A 144 -7.86 4.72 2.11
CA SER A 144 -8.50 5.95 1.66
C SER A 144 -9.11 5.69 0.29
N THR A 145 -10.41 5.49 0.29
CA THR A 145 -11.17 5.23 -0.94
C THR A 145 -11.20 6.50 -1.78
N VAL A 146 -10.96 6.34 -3.07
CA VAL A 146 -11.18 7.42 -4.03
C VAL A 146 -12.66 7.79 -4.07
N GLN A 147 -12.95 9.09 -4.09
CA GLN A 147 -14.29 9.61 -4.30
C GLN A 147 -14.51 9.92 -5.79
N PRO A 148 -15.76 10.07 -6.25
CA PRO A 148 -16.03 10.41 -7.64
C PRO A 148 -15.32 11.65 -8.15
N GLU A 149 -15.09 12.62 -7.27
CA GLU A 149 -14.40 13.87 -7.59
C GLU A 149 -12.88 13.74 -7.63
N ASP A 150 -12.32 12.65 -7.08
CA ASP A 150 -10.88 12.37 -7.06
C ASP A 150 -10.40 11.78 -8.40
N LEU A 151 -11.31 11.17 -9.16
CA LEU A 151 -11.06 10.64 -10.49
C LEU A 151 -11.24 11.76 -11.54
N LEU A 152 -10.30 11.84 -12.49
CA LEU A 152 -10.30 12.87 -13.54
C LEU A 152 -11.66 12.96 -14.26
N ASN A 153 -12.04 14.19 -14.65
CA ASN A 153 -13.29 14.50 -15.35
C ASN A 153 -13.46 13.80 -16.71
N ASP A 154 -12.40 13.16 -17.22
CA ASP A 154 -12.35 12.58 -18.57
C ASP A 154 -12.91 11.15 -18.63
N LEU A 155 -13.33 10.58 -17.50
CA LEU A 155 -13.99 9.28 -17.46
C LEU A 155 -15.51 9.41 -17.64
N GLU A 156 -16.05 8.55 -18.51
CA GLU A 156 -17.49 8.37 -18.66
C GLU A 156 -18.15 8.00 -17.31
N PRO A 157 -19.37 8.48 -17.01
CA PRO A 157 -19.99 8.29 -15.70
C PRO A 157 -20.06 6.84 -15.23
N ARG A 158 -20.38 5.91 -16.13
CA ARG A 158 -20.45 4.46 -15.81
C ARG A 158 -19.08 3.87 -15.51
N GLU A 159 -18.05 4.31 -16.23
CA GLU A 159 -16.68 3.84 -15.98
C GLU A 159 -16.19 4.34 -14.63
N ARG A 160 -16.42 5.63 -14.36
CA ARG A 160 -16.09 6.26 -13.08
C ARG A 160 -16.76 5.53 -11.91
N ASP A 161 -18.06 5.25 -12.02
CA ASP A 161 -18.81 4.52 -10.99
C ASP A 161 -18.26 3.10 -10.77
N TYR A 162 -17.95 2.38 -11.86
CA TYR A 162 -17.33 1.05 -11.78
C TYR A 162 -15.99 1.09 -11.01
N LEU A 163 -15.11 2.04 -11.34
CA LEU A 163 -13.80 2.18 -10.69
C LEU A 163 -13.93 2.47 -9.19
N ILE A 164 -14.84 3.38 -8.82
CA ILE A 164 -15.06 3.75 -7.42
C ILE A 164 -15.54 2.55 -6.62
N ASN A 165 -16.53 1.82 -7.15
CA ASN A 165 -17.04 0.64 -6.48
C ASN A 165 -15.96 -0.43 -6.32
N LEU A 166 -15.17 -0.67 -7.38
CA LEU A 166 -14.07 -1.63 -7.34
C LEU A 166 -13.00 -1.26 -6.29
N ILE A 167 -12.57 0.01 -6.24
CA ILE A 167 -11.58 0.50 -5.27
C ILE A 167 -12.15 0.47 -3.85
N ARG A 168 -13.42 0.86 -3.66
CA ARG A 168 -14.10 0.81 -2.37
C ARG A 168 -14.22 -0.63 -1.84
N LEU A 169 -14.53 -1.58 -2.71
CA LEU A 169 -14.61 -2.99 -2.34
C LEU A 169 -13.25 -3.58 -1.97
N HIS A 170 -12.20 -3.20 -2.70
CA HIS A 170 -10.84 -3.62 -2.39
C HIS A 170 -10.39 -3.16 -0.99
N HIS A 171 -10.74 -1.93 -0.63
CA HIS A 171 -10.36 -1.30 0.64
C HIS A 171 -11.28 -1.58 1.81
N THR A 172 -12.56 -1.84 1.55
CA THR A 172 -13.57 -2.03 2.58
C THR A 172 -14.54 -3.12 2.14
N PHE A 173 -14.03 -4.35 2.16
CA PHE A 173 -14.80 -5.53 1.83
C PHE A 173 -15.99 -5.69 2.80
N SER A 174 -17.20 -5.73 2.25
CA SER A 174 -18.42 -6.08 2.97
C SER A 174 -19.32 -6.91 2.04
N PRO A 175 -19.93 -8.00 2.52
CA PRO A 175 -20.85 -8.80 1.73
C PRO A 175 -21.99 -7.98 1.12
N GLU A 176 -22.53 -7.01 1.85
CA GLU A 176 -23.61 -6.14 1.39
C GLU A 176 -23.16 -5.30 0.18
N ARG A 177 -21.99 -4.68 0.27
CA ARG A 177 -21.42 -3.87 -0.82
C ARG A 177 -21.08 -4.72 -2.06
N LEU A 178 -20.66 -5.97 -1.86
CA LEU A 178 -20.43 -6.89 -2.98
C LEU A 178 -21.72 -7.19 -3.73
N VAL A 179 -22.82 -7.44 -2.99
CA VAL A 179 -24.13 -7.71 -3.59
C VAL A 179 -24.63 -6.49 -4.37
N GLU A 180 -24.51 -5.29 -3.80
CA GLU A 180 -24.87 -4.03 -4.46
C GLU A 180 -24.05 -3.84 -5.75
N ALA A 181 -22.73 -3.93 -5.66
CA ALA A 181 -21.86 -3.75 -6.81
C ALA A 181 -22.09 -4.80 -7.91
N ALA A 182 -22.35 -6.06 -7.54
CA ALA A 182 -22.67 -7.12 -8.47
C ALA A 182 -24.05 -6.93 -9.14
N ALA A 183 -25.01 -6.32 -8.45
CA ALA A 183 -26.30 -5.96 -9.04
C ALA A 183 -26.15 -4.87 -10.10
N ASP A 184 -25.29 -3.87 -9.86
CA ASP A 184 -25.08 -2.73 -10.76
C ASP A 184 -24.16 -3.05 -11.94
N HIS A 185 -23.08 -3.80 -11.69
CA HIS A 185 -21.99 -4.03 -12.64
C HIS A 185 -21.88 -5.48 -13.14
N GLY A 186 -22.74 -6.37 -12.64
CA GLY A 186 -22.72 -7.79 -12.94
C GLY A 186 -21.53 -8.54 -12.33
N GLN A 187 -21.36 -9.81 -12.70
CA GLN A 187 -20.29 -10.68 -12.21
C GLN A 187 -18.88 -10.10 -12.45
N LYS A 188 -18.70 -9.29 -13.49
CA LYS A 188 -17.39 -8.74 -13.91
C LYS A 188 -16.69 -7.97 -12.78
N ILE A 189 -17.42 -7.21 -11.96
CA ILE A 189 -16.80 -6.43 -10.88
C ILE A 189 -16.20 -7.32 -9.79
N LEU A 190 -16.81 -8.49 -9.55
CA LEU A 190 -16.31 -9.47 -8.58
C LEU A 190 -15.04 -10.13 -9.11
N ASP A 191 -15.02 -10.48 -10.40
CA ASP A 191 -13.85 -11.07 -11.06
C ASP A 191 -12.68 -10.08 -11.10
N ASP A 192 -12.95 -8.80 -11.37
CA ASP A 192 -11.94 -7.75 -11.37
C ASP A 192 -11.46 -7.44 -9.94
N LEU A 193 -12.35 -7.42 -8.94
CA LEU A 193 -11.97 -7.29 -7.53
C LEU A 193 -11.04 -8.40 -7.08
N TYR A 194 -11.37 -9.63 -7.46
CA TYR A 194 -10.54 -10.78 -7.15
C TYR A 194 -9.13 -10.62 -7.71
N LYS A 195 -9.00 -10.30 -9.00
CA LYS A 195 -7.70 -10.08 -9.66
C LYS A 195 -6.90 -8.95 -9.02
N LEU A 196 -7.57 -7.85 -8.64
CA LEU A 196 -6.93 -6.72 -7.96
C LEU A 196 -6.35 -7.14 -6.61
N ILE A 197 -7.12 -7.86 -5.80
CA ILE A 197 -6.67 -8.39 -4.49
C ILE A 197 -5.48 -9.34 -4.67
N VAL A 198 -5.53 -10.24 -5.66
CA VAL A 198 -4.44 -11.17 -5.94
C VAL A 198 -3.16 -10.42 -6.33
N ALA A 199 -3.27 -9.46 -7.25
CA ALA A 199 -2.13 -8.66 -7.70
C ALA A 199 -1.52 -7.82 -6.57
N ASP A 200 -2.35 -7.15 -5.77
CA ASP A 200 -1.91 -6.37 -4.62
C ASP A 200 -1.22 -7.26 -3.56
N HIS A 201 -1.83 -8.39 -3.21
CA HIS A 201 -1.27 -9.33 -2.26
C HIS A 201 0.15 -9.77 -2.67
N PHE A 202 0.31 -10.27 -3.90
CA PHE A 202 1.61 -10.71 -4.37
C PHE A 202 2.61 -9.55 -4.46
N ALA A 203 2.18 -8.38 -4.97
CA ALA A 203 3.00 -7.18 -5.02
C ALA A 203 3.56 -6.79 -3.64
N SER A 204 2.72 -6.91 -2.62
CA SER A 204 3.06 -6.70 -1.23
C SER A 204 4.02 -7.75 -0.68
N GLU A 205 3.78 -9.03 -0.95
CA GLU A 205 4.59 -10.13 -0.40
C GLU A 205 6.02 -10.14 -0.94
N TRP A 206 6.21 -10.09 -2.26
CA TRP A 206 7.56 -10.16 -2.82
C TRP A 206 8.39 -8.92 -2.43
N ALA A 207 7.78 -7.74 -2.34
CA ALA A 207 8.47 -6.51 -1.94
C ALA A 207 8.96 -6.59 -0.48
N THR A 208 8.12 -7.08 0.45
CA THR A 208 8.54 -7.37 1.84
C THR A 208 9.73 -8.31 1.87
N LYS A 209 9.69 -9.34 1.03
CA LYS A 209 10.69 -10.40 0.98
C LYS A 209 12.04 -9.89 0.47
N VAL A 210 12.04 -9.06 -0.56
CA VAL A 210 13.25 -8.36 -1.02
C VAL A 210 13.85 -7.53 0.10
N VAL A 211 13.03 -6.71 0.79
CA VAL A 211 13.50 -5.89 1.92
C VAL A 211 14.10 -6.76 3.03
N HIS A 212 13.40 -7.82 3.45
CA HIS A 212 13.90 -8.70 4.52
C HIS A 212 15.22 -9.39 4.15
N GLN A 213 15.38 -9.85 2.90
CA GLN A 213 16.64 -10.45 2.45
C GLN A 213 17.79 -9.44 2.42
N LEU A 214 17.57 -8.25 1.83
CA LEU A 214 18.61 -7.23 1.71
C LEU A 214 19.04 -6.67 3.07
N GLU A 215 18.08 -6.48 3.97
CA GLU A 215 18.34 -5.95 5.32
C GLU A 215 18.66 -7.07 6.34
N LYS A 216 18.91 -8.30 5.85
CA LYS A 216 19.40 -9.45 6.63
C LYS A 216 18.55 -9.75 7.88
N VAL A 217 17.24 -9.62 7.76
CA VAL A 217 16.31 -10.02 8.83
C VAL A 217 16.45 -11.53 9.04
N GLU A 218 16.64 -11.97 10.29
CA GLU A 218 16.63 -13.40 10.66
C GLU A 218 15.22 -13.98 10.51
N GLU A 219 14.74 -14.15 9.28
CA GLU A 219 13.55 -14.95 9.01
C GLU A 219 13.91 -16.43 9.12
N LYS A 220 13.21 -17.15 9.99
CA LYS A 220 13.43 -18.59 10.21
C LYS A 220 13.37 -19.43 8.94
N GLU A 221 12.60 -19.02 7.93
CA GLU A 221 12.62 -19.64 6.60
C GLU A 221 12.18 -18.63 5.55
N PHE A 222 13.08 -18.25 4.63
CA PHE A 222 12.68 -17.56 3.41
C PHE A 222 11.85 -18.53 2.56
N ARG A 223 10.54 -18.30 2.47
CA ARG A 223 9.69 -19.04 1.56
C ARG A 223 9.99 -18.61 0.13
N ARG A 224 10.62 -19.50 -0.64
CA ARG A 224 10.84 -19.34 -2.10
C ARG A 224 9.56 -19.54 -2.92
N GLU A 225 8.45 -19.90 -2.28
CA GLU A 225 7.17 -20.13 -2.93
C GLU A 225 6.04 -19.45 -2.13
N TRP A 226 5.24 -18.65 -2.83
CA TRP A 226 4.07 -17.97 -2.31
C TRP A 226 2.82 -18.46 -3.02
N ARG A 227 1.79 -18.77 -2.27
CA ARG A 227 0.51 -19.21 -2.80
C ARG A 227 -0.59 -18.31 -2.30
N PHE A 228 -1.39 -17.82 -3.22
CA PHE A 228 -2.56 -17.04 -2.92
C PHE A 228 -3.57 -17.30 -4.03
N ALA A 229 -4.81 -17.59 -3.65
CA ALA A 229 -5.85 -17.91 -4.63
C ALA A 229 -5.40 -19.11 -5.53
N GLU A 230 -5.62 -19.05 -6.83
CA GLU A 230 -5.20 -20.06 -7.81
C GLU A 230 -3.74 -19.93 -8.27
N LYS A 231 -3.01 -18.91 -7.80
CA LYS A 231 -1.68 -18.58 -8.30
C LYS A 231 -0.59 -19.00 -7.32
N THR A 232 0.53 -19.46 -7.88
CA THR A 232 1.73 -19.81 -7.13
C THR A 232 2.93 -19.10 -7.74
N LEU A 233 3.52 -18.19 -6.98
CA LEU A 233 4.75 -17.49 -7.34
C LEU A 233 5.95 -18.19 -6.72
N LYS A 234 7.04 -18.30 -7.48
CA LYS A 234 8.31 -18.86 -7.02
C LYS A 234 9.43 -17.87 -7.24
N ALA A 235 10.23 -17.59 -6.23
CA ALA A 235 11.47 -16.87 -6.42
C ALA A 235 12.47 -17.71 -7.21
N GLU A 236 13.08 -17.13 -8.22
CA GLU A 236 14.21 -17.69 -8.94
C GLU A 236 15.49 -16.95 -8.55
N GLY A 237 16.46 -17.70 -8.04
CA GLY A 237 17.71 -17.14 -7.53
C GLY A 237 17.53 -16.42 -6.19
N ASP A 238 18.53 -15.61 -5.87
CA ASP A 238 18.58 -14.80 -4.66
C ASP A 238 18.25 -13.33 -4.97
N VAL A 239 17.84 -12.59 -3.96
CA VAL A 239 17.60 -11.14 -4.11
C VAL A 239 18.92 -10.41 -4.29
N HIS A 240 18.93 -9.43 -5.19
CA HIS A 240 20.12 -8.63 -5.50
C HIS A 240 19.90 -7.16 -5.13
N GLU A 241 20.87 -6.56 -4.43
CA GLU A 241 20.94 -5.10 -4.31
C GLU A 241 21.52 -4.54 -5.61
N VAL A 242 20.73 -3.71 -6.30
CA VAL A 242 21.14 -3.04 -7.54
C VAL A 242 21.95 -1.78 -7.23
N LYS A 243 21.49 -1.00 -6.24
CA LYS A 243 22.13 0.23 -5.79
C LYS A 243 21.67 0.58 -4.37
N ARG A 244 22.55 1.24 -3.61
CA ARG A 244 22.21 1.96 -2.38
C ARG A 244 22.73 3.39 -2.43
N ASP A 245 21.87 4.33 -2.06
CA ASP A 245 22.18 5.76 -2.00
C ASP A 245 21.69 6.32 -0.66
N LYS A 246 22.61 6.41 0.31
CA LYS A 246 22.31 6.72 1.72
C LYS A 246 21.22 5.77 2.25
N ASN A 247 20.03 6.31 2.47
CA ASN A 247 18.87 5.62 3.02
C ASN A 247 17.94 5.06 1.94
N VAL A 248 18.26 5.21 0.65
CA VAL A 248 17.46 4.69 -0.46
C VAL A 248 18.10 3.42 -0.98
N VAL A 249 17.33 2.33 -1.04
CA VAL A 249 17.78 1.02 -1.48
C VAL A 249 16.98 0.57 -2.70
N PHE A 250 17.68 0.03 -3.68
CA PHE A 250 17.14 -0.50 -4.93
C PHE A 250 17.41 -2.00 -4.95
N GLY A 251 16.36 -2.80 -4.77
CA GLY A 251 16.43 -4.27 -4.78
C GLY A 251 15.82 -4.86 -6.04
N GLN A 252 16.27 -6.06 -6.40
CA GLN A 252 15.77 -6.80 -7.55
C GLN A 252 15.56 -8.28 -7.19
N ILE A 253 14.52 -8.87 -7.75
CA ILE A 253 14.24 -10.30 -7.69
C ILE A 253 13.65 -10.79 -9.01
N THR A 254 13.92 -12.04 -9.37
CA THR A 254 13.24 -12.70 -10.47
C THR A 254 12.23 -13.69 -9.92
N LEU A 255 10.99 -13.61 -10.42
CA LEU A 255 9.89 -14.47 -10.03
C LEU A 255 9.43 -15.33 -11.21
N ASN A 256 8.94 -16.52 -10.89
CA ASN A 256 8.27 -17.42 -11.80
C ASN A 256 6.82 -17.63 -11.37
N CYS A 257 5.91 -17.60 -12.33
CA CYS A 257 4.53 -18.05 -12.19
C CYS A 257 4.25 -18.98 -13.35
N GLU A 258 3.96 -20.24 -13.06
CA GLU A 258 3.74 -21.26 -14.10
C GLU A 258 4.93 -21.35 -15.08
N SER A 259 4.76 -20.97 -16.35
CA SER A 259 5.79 -20.98 -17.40
C SER A 259 6.35 -19.59 -17.71
N GLN A 260 5.94 -18.57 -16.97
CA GLN A 260 6.33 -17.18 -17.19
C GLN A 260 7.31 -16.72 -16.11
N GLN A 261 8.27 -15.90 -16.53
CA GLN A 261 9.28 -15.30 -15.66
C GLN A 261 9.13 -13.77 -15.69
N LEU A 262 9.34 -13.12 -14.56
CA LEU A 262 9.31 -11.67 -14.43
C LEU A 262 10.38 -11.20 -13.45
N THR A 263 11.24 -10.29 -13.91
CA THR A 263 12.18 -9.57 -13.04
C THR A 263 11.53 -8.29 -12.52
N LEU A 264 11.51 -8.15 -11.20
CA LEU A 264 10.89 -7.06 -10.47
C LEU A 264 11.94 -6.27 -9.71
N ASN A 265 11.75 -4.96 -9.65
CA ASN A 265 12.57 -4.05 -8.86
C ASN A 265 11.70 -3.39 -7.79
N VAL A 266 12.26 -3.19 -6.59
CA VAL A 266 11.64 -2.42 -5.50
C VAL A 266 12.59 -1.34 -5.03
N ASN A 267 12.03 -0.14 -4.86
CA ASN A 267 12.71 0.99 -4.25
C ASN A 267 12.11 1.26 -2.88
N TYR A 268 12.94 1.37 -1.84
CA TYR A 268 12.48 1.69 -0.49
C TYR A 268 13.43 2.63 0.25
N TYR A 269 12.85 3.41 1.16
CA TYR A 269 13.55 4.29 2.08
C TYR A 269 13.73 3.56 3.41
N LEU A 270 14.97 3.34 3.80
CA LEU A 270 15.34 2.71 5.06
C LEU A 270 15.55 3.76 6.14
N GLN A 271 14.93 3.55 7.29
CA GLN A 271 14.96 4.50 8.40
C GLN A 271 15.29 3.77 9.70
N ASP A 272 16.34 4.23 10.38
CA ASP A 272 16.86 3.60 11.59
C ASP A 272 16.11 4.07 12.84
N PHE A 273 15.66 3.12 13.66
CA PHE A 273 14.96 3.39 14.91
C PHE A 273 15.32 2.40 16.02
N TYR A 274 14.82 2.72 17.20
CA TYR A 274 14.69 1.76 18.27
C TYR A 274 13.30 1.92 18.87
N TYR A 275 12.47 0.90 18.73
CA TYR A 275 11.16 0.83 19.36
C TYR A 275 10.93 -0.55 19.97
N ASP A 276 10.82 -0.62 21.29
CA ASP A 276 10.67 -1.84 22.08
C ASP A 276 9.22 -2.09 22.56
N GLY A 277 8.26 -1.32 22.05
CA GLY A 277 6.87 -1.33 22.50
C GLY A 277 6.54 -0.33 23.61
N MET A 278 7.55 0.28 24.26
CA MET A 278 7.35 1.25 25.33
C MET A 278 8.03 2.61 25.07
N GLN A 279 9.20 2.61 24.43
CA GLN A 279 9.97 3.82 24.14
C GLN A 279 10.43 3.87 22.68
N THR A 280 10.31 5.06 22.07
CA THR A 280 10.86 5.36 20.75
C THR A 280 12.16 6.14 20.93
N MET A 281 13.27 5.63 20.42
CA MET A 281 14.53 6.39 20.32
C MET A 281 14.97 6.46 18.86
N LYS A 282 15.14 7.68 18.33
CA LYS A 282 15.87 7.89 17.07
C LYS A 282 17.36 7.75 17.35
N ARG A 283 18.11 7.04 16.49
CA ARG A 283 19.58 7.19 16.49
C ARG A 283 19.91 8.61 16.01
N LYS A 284 20.92 9.25 16.62
CA LYS A 284 21.46 10.52 16.14
C LYS A 284 21.94 10.34 14.69
N LYS A 285 21.58 11.28 13.82
CA LYS A 285 22.07 11.39 12.43
C LYS A 285 23.58 11.14 12.39
N GLN A 286 24.03 10.20 11.56
CA GLN A 286 25.44 10.05 11.20
C GLN A 286 25.87 11.21 10.28
#